data_AF-A1D5R7-F1
#
_entry.id   AF-A1D5R7-F1
#
_cell.length_a   1.000
_cell.length_b   1.000
_cell.length_c   1.000
_cell.angle_alpha   90.00
_cell.angle_beta   90.00
_cell.angle_gamma   90.00
#
_symmetry.space_group_name_H-M   'P 1'
#
loop_
_entity.id
_entity.type
_entity.pdbx_description
1 polymer ?
#
loop_
_entity_poly.entity_id
_entity_poly.type
_entity_poly.pdbx_seq_one_letter_code
_entity_poly.pdbx_strand_id
1 'polypeptide(L)'
;MAEWVNTYNYDGYQPLLLAVRRGDSSMVKLLLSHKDIDVNKRDINAKDEWGTTPLWWATKSGHCSVVKRLLAESTLDLNGFVELLSPLHPCR
;
A
#
# COMPACT_ATOMS: atom_id res chain seq x y z
N MET A 1 16.29 8.06 11.77
CA MET A 1 15.55 6.87 12.23
C MET A 1 14.08 7.24 12.34
N ALA A 2 13.33 7.21 11.23
CA ALA A 2 11.88 7.46 11.27
C ALA A 2 11.16 6.13 11.48
N GLU A 3 11.30 5.52 12.67
CA GLU A 3 10.75 4.17 12.93
C GLU A 3 9.22 4.14 12.89
N TRP A 4 8.56 5.28 13.18
CA TRP A 4 7.11 5.39 13.22
C TRP A 4 6.41 5.13 11.88
N VAL A 5 7.07 5.35 10.74
CA VAL A 5 6.44 5.20 9.40
C VAL A 5 6.09 3.74 9.08
N ASN A 6 6.75 2.80 9.77
CA ASN A 6 6.51 1.37 9.66
C ASN A 6 5.79 0.79 10.87
N THR A 7 5.46 1.59 11.88
CA THR A 7 4.69 1.10 13.04
C THR A 7 3.22 0.96 12.71
N TYR A 8 2.53 0.11 13.47
CA TYR A 8 1.08 -0.01 13.40
C TYR A 8 0.45 0.97 14.39
N ASN A 9 -0.67 1.57 14.00
CA ASN A 9 -1.52 2.30 14.93
C ASN A 9 -2.29 1.33 15.85
N TYR A 10 -3.10 1.85 16.77
CA TYR A 10 -3.95 1.04 17.66
C TYR A 10 -4.93 0.12 16.92
N ASP A 11 -5.27 0.46 15.68
CA ASP A 11 -6.12 -0.34 14.80
C ASP A 11 -5.32 -1.30 13.91
N GLY A 12 -4.04 -1.56 14.22
CA GLY A 12 -3.21 -2.47 13.44
C GLY A 12 -2.88 -2.01 12.02
N TYR A 13 -3.06 -0.73 11.70
CA TYR A 13 -2.77 -0.19 10.37
C TYR A 13 -1.46 0.60 10.36
N GLN A 14 -0.65 0.38 9.34
CA GLN A 14 0.48 1.24 9.05
C GLN A 14 0.00 2.59 8.48
N PRO A 15 0.69 3.71 8.75
CA PRO A 15 0.37 5.02 8.17
C PRO A 15 0.19 5.01 6.64
N LEU A 16 1.05 4.27 5.92
CA LEU A 16 0.98 4.16 4.46
C LEU A 16 -0.30 3.48 4.00
N LEU A 17 -0.67 2.38 4.65
CA LEU A 17 -1.88 1.63 4.33
C LEU A 17 -3.14 2.49 4.51
N LEU A 18 -3.19 3.32 5.57
CA LEU A 18 -4.30 4.26 5.78
C LEU A 18 -4.38 5.32 4.69
N ALA A 19 -3.24 5.90 4.29
CA ALA A 19 -3.18 6.88 3.21
C ALA A 19 -3.65 6.28 1.88
N VAL A 20 -3.22 5.05 1.59
CA VAL A 20 -3.59 4.33 0.38
C VAL A 20 -5.06 3.94 0.39
N ARG A 21 -5.59 3.44 1.51
CA ARG A 21 -7.02 3.10 1.67
C ARG A 21 -7.93 4.32 1.48
N ARG A 22 -7.46 5.50 1.88
CA ARG A 22 -8.16 6.78 1.66
C ARG A 22 -7.99 7.36 0.25
N GLY A 23 -7.06 6.84 -0.55
CA GLY A 23 -6.70 7.40 -1.85
C GLY A 23 -5.93 8.73 -1.77
N ASP A 24 -5.38 9.05 -0.60
CA ASP A 24 -4.69 10.31 -0.35
C ASP A 24 -3.29 10.28 -0.96
N SER A 25 -3.23 10.64 -2.24
CA SER A 25 -2.00 10.65 -3.02
C SER A 25 -0.95 11.62 -2.46
N SER A 26 -1.36 12.68 -1.76
CA SER A 26 -0.44 13.64 -1.13
C SER A 26 0.21 13.02 0.10
N MET A 27 -0.56 12.36 0.94
CA MET A 27 -0.04 11.65 2.11
C MET A 27 0.85 10.47 1.70
N VAL A 28 0.47 9.72 0.65
CA VAL A 28 1.32 8.66 0.08
C VAL A 28 2.66 9.22 -0.39
N LYS A 29 2.68 10.37 -1.09
CA LYS A 29 3.96 11.03 -1.47
C LYS A 29 4.83 11.35 -0.26
N LEU A 30 4.22 11.92 0.77
CA LEU A 30 4.93 12.33 1.98
C LEU A 30 5.54 11.12 2.70
N LEU A 31 4.77 10.05 2.82
CA LEU A 31 5.24 8.80 3.44
C LEU A 31 6.33 8.12 2.59
N LEU A 32 6.17 8.05 1.27
CA LEU A 32 7.19 7.52 0.36
C LEU A 32 8.46 8.37 0.29
N SER A 33 8.42 9.63 0.71
CA SER A 33 9.64 10.46 0.81
C SER A 33 10.60 9.96 1.91
N HIS A 34 10.12 9.13 2.82
CA HIS A 34 10.95 8.48 3.83
C HIS A 34 11.63 7.23 3.25
N LYS A 35 12.96 7.23 3.20
CA LYS A 35 13.76 6.09 2.70
C LYS A 35 13.58 4.80 3.50
N ASP A 36 13.17 4.92 4.75
CA ASP A 36 13.02 3.77 5.65
C ASP A 36 11.66 3.07 5.50
N ILE A 37 10.75 3.57 4.64
CA ILE A 37 9.39 3.05 4.58
C ILE A 37 9.31 1.69 3.90
N ASP A 38 8.66 0.75 4.58
CA ASP A 38 8.32 -0.55 4.04
C ASP A 38 6.95 -0.47 3.37
N VAL A 39 6.96 -0.47 2.04
CA VAL A 39 5.77 -0.45 1.19
C VAL A 39 5.10 -1.82 1.03
N ASN A 40 5.77 -2.89 1.47
CA ASN A 40 5.29 -4.27 1.37
C ASN A 40 4.65 -4.78 2.65
N LYS A 41 4.75 -4.01 3.73
CA LYS A 41 4.16 -4.40 5.00
C LYS A 41 2.67 -4.63 4.84
N ARG A 42 2.25 -5.81 5.30
CA ARG A 42 0.86 -6.27 5.20
C ARG A 42 0.03 -5.65 6.31
N ASP A 43 -1.23 -5.43 5.97
CA ASP A 43 -2.27 -5.14 6.95
C ASP A 43 -2.41 -6.34 7.90
N ILE A 44 -2.09 -6.15 9.18
CA ILE A 44 -2.22 -7.21 10.19
C ILE A 44 -3.68 -7.48 10.55
N ASN A 45 -4.58 -6.56 10.23
CA ASN A 45 -6.01 -6.71 10.41
C ASN A 45 -6.73 -7.21 9.17
N ALA A 46 -5.99 -7.53 8.10
CA ALA A 46 -6.54 -8.26 6.98
C ALA A 46 -7.04 -9.62 7.44
N LYS A 47 -8.35 -9.82 7.40
CA LYS A 47 -8.97 -11.13 7.61
C LYS A 47 -8.73 -12.09 6.44
N ASP A 48 -8.23 -11.55 5.33
CA ASP A 48 -7.93 -12.29 4.13
C ASP A 48 -6.53 -12.91 4.23
N GLU A 49 -6.49 -14.22 4.01
CA GLU A 49 -5.31 -15.10 4.06
C GLU A 49 -4.19 -14.62 3.14
N TRP A 50 -4.55 -13.87 2.10
CA TRP A 50 -3.63 -13.32 1.11
C TRP A 50 -2.78 -12.15 1.65
N GLY A 51 -3.07 -11.63 2.84
CA GLY A 51 -2.32 -10.55 3.47
C GLY A 51 -2.34 -9.30 2.61
N THR A 52 -3.39 -8.50 2.72
CA THR A 52 -3.61 -7.35 1.85
C THR A 52 -2.47 -6.33 1.98
N THR A 53 -1.82 -6.03 0.86
CA THR A 53 -0.76 -5.03 0.75
C THR A 53 -1.35 -3.64 0.42
N PRO A 54 -0.59 -2.55 0.61
CA PRO A 54 -1.03 -1.22 0.20
C PRO A 54 -1.42 -1.16 -1.27
N LEU A 55 -0.67 -1.79 -2.16
CA LEU A 55 -0.99 -1.83 -3.58
C LEU A 55 -2.36 -2.47 -3.85
N TRP A 56 -2.74 -3.50 -3.09
CA TRP A 56 -4.02 -4.19 -3.24
C TRP A 56 -5.19 -3.24 -2.93
N TRP A 57 -5.07 -2.48 -1.85
CA TRP A 57 -6.05 -1.47 -1.47
C TRP A 57 -6.13 -0.34 -2.50
N ALA A 58 -5.00 0.13 -3.02
CA ALA A 58 -4.97 1.16 -4.05
C ALA A 58 -5.74 0.72 -5.30
N THR A 59 -5.52 -0.52 -5.75
CA THR A 59 -6.20 -1.10 -6.90
C THR A 59 -7.68 -1.34 -6.62
N LYS A 60 -8.01 -2.00 -5.50
CA LYS A 60 -9.40 -2.33 -5.13
C LYS A 60 -10.27 -1.08 -5.01
N SER A 61 -9.71 0.00 -4.47
CA SER A 61 -10.40 1.28 -4.35
C SER A 61 -10.38 2.13 -5.64
N GLY A 62 -9.72 1.67 -6.71
CA GLY A 62 -9.62 2.40 -7.99
C GLY A 62 -8.74 3.65 -7.94
N HIS A 63 -7.80 3.73 -6.99
CA HIS A 63 -6.93 4.90 -6.80
C HIS A 63 -5.71 4.87 -7.72
N CYS A 64 -5.94 5.05 -9.02
CA CYS A 64 -4.92 4.90 -10.06
C CYS A 64 -3.69 5.79 -9.87
N SER A 65 -3.86 7.00 -9.35
CA SER A 65 -2.75 7.91 -9.01
C SER A 65 -1.86 7.35 -7.90
N VAL A 66 -2.46 6.67 -6.92
CA VAL A 66 -1.75 5.99 -5.83
C VAL A 66 -1.09 4.72 -6.33
N VAL A 67 -1.78 3.92 -7.16
CA VAL A 67 -1.22 2.72 -7.80
C VAL A 67 0.04 3.06 -8.59
N LYS A 68 -0.03 4.07 -9.48
CA LYS A 68 1.14 4.51 -10.27
C LYS A 68 2.30 4.99 -9.38
N ARG A 69 1.98 5.61 -8.25
CA ARG A 69 2.97 6.12 -7.31
C ARG A 69 3.65 5.00 -6.52
N LEU A 70 2.86 4.05 -6.03
CA LEU A 70 3.39 2.85 -5.38
C LEU A 70 4.24 2.07 -6.39
N LEU A 71 3.75 1.82 -7.62
CA LEU A 71 4.51 1.13 -8.68
C LEU A 71 5.81 1.82 -9.08
N ALA A 72 5.93 3.14 -8.87
CA ALA A 72 7.18 3.86 -9.09
C ALA A 72 8.24 3.50 -8.04
N GLU A 73 7.84 2.96 -6.89
CA GLU A 73 8.77 2.44 -5.87
C GLU A 73 9.21 1.02 -6.24
N SER A 74 10.48 0.92 -6.64
CA SER A 74 11.12 -0.32 -7.12
C SER A 74 11.19 -1.47 -6.12
N THR A 75 10.86 -1.23 -4.84
CA THR A 75 10.92 -2.23 -3.77
C THR A 75 9.63 -3.01 -3.59
N LEU A 76 8.58 -2.75 -4.37
CA LEU A 76 7.30 -3.45 -4.23
C LEU A 76 7.39 -4.93 -4.60
N ASP A 77 6.93 -5.78 -3.69
CA ASP A 77 6.72 -7.20 -3.92
C ASP A 77 5.37 -7.43 -4.59
N LEU A 78 5.42 -7.77 -5.88
CA LEU A 78 4.25 -8.11 -6.69
C LEU A 78 3.89 -9.60 -6.62
N ASN A 79 4.63 -10.45 -5.90
CA ASN A 79 4.30 -11.89 -5.82
C ASN A 79 2.98 -12.15 -5.10
N GLY A 80 2.61 -11.33 -4.11
CA GLY A 80 1.27 -11.40 -3.48
C GLY A 80 0.13 -10.93 -4.39
N PHE A 81 0.45 -10.43 -5.58
CA PHE A 81 -0.47 -9.71 -6.48
C PHE A 81 -0.98 -10.56 -7.65
N VAL A 82 -0.33 -11.71 -7.93
CA VAL A 82 -0.49 -12.43 -9.19
C VAL A 82 -1.53 -13.55 -9.20
N GLU A 83 -2.10 -13.94 -8.05
CA GLU A 83 -2.80 -15.24 -8.04
C GLU A 83 -4.22 -15.26 -8.60
N LEU A 84 -5.01 -14.16 -8.64
CA LEU A 84 -6.39 -14.26 -9.13
C LEU A 84 -6.98 -13.06 -9.88
N LEU A 85 -6.41 -11.85 -9.80
CA LEU A 85 -7.00 -10.68 -10.45
C LEU A 85 -5.91 -9.73 -10.92
N SER A 86 -5.73 -9.65 -12.24
CA SER A 86 -4.90 -8.67 -12.94
C SER A 86 -5.23 -7.24 -12.41
N PRO A 87 -4.41 -6.69 -11.52
CA PRO A 87 -4.77 -5.52 -10.71
C PRO A 87 -4.54 -4.20 -11.44
N LEU A 88 -4.37 -4.27 -12.76
CA LEU A 88 -4.39 -3.15 -13.70
C LEU A 88 -5.79 -2.92 -14.31
N HIS A 89 -6.76 -3.81 -14.10
CA HIS A 89 -8.12 -3.66 -14.66
C HIS A 89 -8.92 -2.44 -14.17
N PRO A 90 -8.79 -1.95 -12.92
CA PRO A 90 -9.59 -0.80 -12.47
C PRO A 90 -9.09 0.55 -13.02
N CYS A 91 -7.86 0.59 -13.53
CA CYS A 91 -7.18 1.80 -13.97
C CYS A 91 -6.95 1.77 -15.48
N ARG A 92 -8.04 1.63 -16.24
CA ARG A 92 -8.03 1.76 -17.69
C ARG A 92 -8.19 3.21 -18.12
#